data_AF-A0A1G7GSL0-F1
#
_entry.id   AF-A0A1G7GSL0-F1
#
_cell.length_a   1.000
_cell.length_b   1.000
_cell.length_c   1.000
_cell.angle_alpha   90.00
_cell.angle_beta   90.00
_cell.angle_gamma   90.00
#
_symmetry.space_group_name_H-M   'P 1'
#
loop_
_entity.id
_entity.type
_entity.pdbx_description
1 polymer ?
#
loop_
_entity_poly.entity_id
_entity_poly.type
_entity_poly.pdbx_seq_one_letter_code
_entity_poly.pdbx_strand_id
1 'polypeptide(L)'
;VSLLRNGVVSLNPERVVTLNRNGVVSLSGISTVSVILENSLNDGYFIEAVIRHLAQGTRLREHLANGWLQFENAGGCANVGNFIEGKMQSYNTLPKEKHVYLRCYVIVDSDKKHPAEPRKHEYDLLIAKYGHFNIPIHILEKRSMENYLPIEAYPFLTRYMSQVFIDAFRSMTPIQIDFYNLQHGFEGKTRALLDVTVAAHYATVSDANLAILANGSGVGNFKSEFPKFMTNHGVHRQSLISRTAHQNDPQELENIIKAIEKLL
;
A
#
# COMPACT_ATOMS: atom_id res chain seq x y z
N VAL A 1 21.90 -34.12 2.39
CA VAL A 1 23.01 -33.36 3.02
C VAL A 1 24.28 -33.65 2.25
N SER A 2 24.79 -32.70 1.47
CA SER A 2 26.14 -32.79 0.89
C SER A 2 27.06 -31.86 1.67
N LEU A 3 28.14 -32.41 2.25
CA LEU A 3 29.17 -31.63 2.93
C LEU A 3 30.14 -31.09 1.87
N LEU A 4 30.04 -29.79 1.56
CA LEU A 4 31.11 -29.11 0.83
C LEU A 4 32.25 -28.79 1.82
N ARG A 5 33.50 -28.87 1.35
CA ARG A 5 34.75 -28.87 2.15
C ARG A 5 35.02 -27.67 3.07
N ASN A 6 34.07 -26.76 3.29
CA ASN A 6 34.20 -25.58 4.14
C ASN A 6 33.03 -25.36 5.14
N GLY A 7 32.29 -26.41 5.53
CA GLY A 7 31.30 -26.30 6.62
C GLY A 7 29.98 -25.62 6.24
N VAL A 8 29.70 -25.45 4.96
CA VAL A 8 28.40 -24.99 4.46
C VAL A 8 27.46 -26.19 4.38
N VAL A 9 26.35 -26.13 5.13
CA VAL A 9 25.28 -27.13 5.07
C VAL A 9 24.11 -26.51 4.31
N SER A 10 23.90 -26.93 3.07
CA SER A 10 22.68 -26.57 2.31
C SER A 10 21.55 -27.49 2.74
N LEU A 11 20.51 -26.93 3.37
CA LEU A 11 19.31 -27.67 3.78
C LEU A 11 18.11 -27.46 2.83
N ASN A 12 18.14 -26.43 1.98
CA ASN A 12 17.17 -26.19 0.91
C ASN A 12 17.68 -25.01 0.05
N PRO A 13 17.21 -24.77 -1.19
CA PRO A 13 17.55 -23.58 -1.96
C PRO A 13 17.27 -22.24 -1.25
N GLU A 14 16.45 -22.27 -0.21
CA GLU A 14 15.95 -21.11 0.55
C GLU A 14 16.66 -20.85 1.89
N ARG A 15 17.62 -21.71 2.27
CA ARG A 15 18.31 -21.61 3.56
C ARG A 15 19.79 -21.90 3.41
N VAL A 16 20.59 -20.83 3.34
CA VAL A 16 22.04 -20.92 3.50
C VAL A 16 22.36 -20.73 4.98
N VAL A 17 22.72 -21.84 5.63
CA VAL A 17 23.26 -21.84 6.98
C VAL A 17 24.78 -21.80 6.86
N THR A 18 25.38 -20.72 7.36
CA THR A 18 26.84 -20.62 7.42
C THR A 18 27.27 -20.89 8.85
N LEU A 19 28.02 -21.98 9.05
CA LEU A 19 28.69 -22.31 10.31
C LEU A 19 30.09 -21.69 10.25
N ASN A 20 30.37 -20.70 11.09
CA ASN A 20 31.74 -20.24 11.25
C ASN A 20 32.49 -21.13 12.27
N ARG A 21 33.84 -21.07 12.26
CA ARG A 21 34.72 -21.93 13.09
C ARG A 21 34.50 -21.81 14.60
N ASN A 22 33.72 -20.82 15.05
CA ASN A 22 33.44 -20.57 16.46
C ASN A 22 32.06 -21.09 16.90
N GLY A 23 31.35 -21.84 16.05
CA GLY A 23 30.03 -22.39 16.37
C GLY A 23 28.89 -21.38 16.30
N VAL A 24 29.12 -20.16 15.78
CA VAL A 24 28.04 -19.21 15.53
C VAL A 24 27.37 -19.59 14.22
N VAL A 25 26.09 -19.92 14.32
CA VAL A 25 25.20 -20.15 13.20
C VAL A 25 24.74 -18.79 12.68
N SER A 26 25.22 -18.35 11.51
CA SER A 26 24.63 -17.21 10.82
C SER A 26 23.63 -17.72 9.77
N LEU A 27 22.36 -17.38 9.95
CA LEU A 27 21.32 -17.53 8.93
C LEU A 27 21.50 -16.43 7.88
N SER A 28 22.48 -16.59 7.00
CA SER A 28 22.71 -15.69 5.88
C SER A 28 21.97 -16.24 4.66
N GLY A 29 20.64 -16.08 4.55
CA GLY A 29 19.97 -16.56 3.35
C GLY A 29 18.46 -16.60 3.28
N ILE A 30 17.71 -16.21 4.32
CA ILE A 30 16.28 -15.94 4.10
C ILE A 30 16.21 -14.56 3.45
N SER A 31 16.07 -14.51 2.13
CA SER A 31 15.70 -13.24 1.49
C SER A 31 14.33 -12.86 2.03
N THR A 32 14.31 -11.74 2.74
CA THR A 32 13.08 -11.14 3.23
C THR A 32 12.17 -10.84 2.04
N VAL A 33 10.87 -10.97 2.25
CA VAL A 33 9.88 -10.50 1.29
C VAL A 33 9.65 -9.02 1.55
N SER A 34 9.85 -8.20 0.54
CA SER A 34 9.67 -6.76 0.62
C SER A 34 8.36 -6.33 -0.01
N VAL A 35 7.46 -5.72 0.77
CA VAL A 35 6.37 -4.91 0.19
C VAL A 35 6.90 -3.48 0.09
N ILE A 36 7.14 -3.04 -1.13
CA ILE A 36 7.70 -1.73 -1.43
C ILE A 36 6.55 -0.74 -1.54
N LEU A 37 6.59 0.29 -0.69
CA LEU A 37 5.58 1.33 -0.56
C LEU A 37 6.21 2.70 -0.83
N GLU A 38 5.41 3.67 -1.23
CA GLU A 38 5.89 5.04 -1.44
C GLU A 38 6.41 5.68 -0.14
N ASN A 39 5.72 5.43 0.98
CA ASN A 39 6.11 5.86 2.32
C ASN A 39 5.80 4.78 3.36
N SER A 40 6.67 3.79 3.50
CA SER A 40 6.38 2.61 4.34
C SER A 40 6.12 2.91 5.82
N LEU A 41 6.60 4.05 6.36
CA LEU A 41 6.31 4.48 7.73
C LEU A 41 4.82 4.72 7.97
N ASN A 42 4.13 5.19 6.94
CA ASN A 42 2.76 5.68 7.00
C ASN A 42 1.82 4.70 6.27
N ASP A 43 2.19 4.30 5.06
CA ASP A 43 1.44 3.39 4.19
C ASP A 43 1.36 1.97 4.79
N GLY A 44 2.34 1.59 5.61
CA GLY A 44 2.38 0.30 6.29
C GLY A 44 1.13 0.02 7.14
N TYR A 45 0.50 1.04 7.72
CA TYR A 45 -0.72 0.87 8.52
C TYR A 45 -1.88 0.29 7.71
N PHE A 46 -2.02 0.66 6.44
CA PHE A 46 -3.05 0.13 5.56
C PHE A 46 -2.81 -1.35 5.25
N ILE A 47 -1.60 -1.71 4.82
CA ILE A 47 -1.25 -3.10 4.49
C ILE A 47 -1.33 -3.99 5.73
N GLU A 48 -0.91 -3.49 6.90
CA GLU A 48 -1.05 -4.21 8.15
C GLU A 48 -2.52 -4.45 8.50
N ALA A 49 -3.41 -3.46 8.34
CA ALA A 49 -4.83 -3.62 8.57
C ALA A 49 -5.46 -4.65 7.62
N VAL A 50 -5.09 -4.61 6.33
CA VAL A 50 -5.50 -5.60 5.32
C VAL A 50 -5.07 -7.01 5.76
N ILE A 51 -3.81 -7.21 6.10
CA ILE A 51 -3.30 -8.52 6.56
C ILE A 51 -3.99 -8.95 7.86
N ARG A 52 -4.15 -8.04 8.82
CA ARG A 52 -4.76 -8.32 10.12
C ARG A 52 -6.19 -8.83 9.99
N HIS A 53 -6.98 -8.23 9.10
CA HIS A 53 -8.42 -8.48 9.04
C HIS A 53 -8.86 -9.40 7.89
N LEU A 54 -8.09 -9.52 6.81
CA LEU A 54 -8.48 -10.28 5.62
C LEU A 54 -7.65 -11.55 5.39
N ALA A 55 -6.40 -11.61 5.87
CA ALA A 55 -5.54 -12.78 5.67
C ALA A 55 -6.07 -14.01 6.42
N GLN A 56 -6.06 -15.15 5.74
CA GLN A 56 -6.48 -16.43 6.30
C GLN A 56 -5.28 -17.12 6.96
N GLY A 57 -5.53 -17.79 8.09
CA GLY A 57 -4.46 -18.42 8.87
C GLY A 57 -3.48 -17.41 9.49
N THR A 58 -2.33 -17.88 9.97
CA THR A 58 -1.35 -17.06 10.72
C THR A 58 -0.10 -16.71 9.93
N ARG A 59 0.12 -17.31 8.76
CA ARG A 59 1.38 -17.26 8.00
C ARG A 59 1.90 -15.84 7.77
N LEU A 60 1.10 -14.95 7.19
CA LEU A 60 1.50 -13.56 6.93
C LEU A 60 1.83 -12.80 8.23
N ARG A 61 1.00 -12.99 9.27
CA ARG A 61 1.20 -12.33 10.57
C ARG A 61 2.48 -12.79 11.25
N GLU A 62 2.79 -14.08 11.17
CA GLU A 62 4.06 -14.64 11.65
C GLU A 62 5.26 -14.11 10.86
N HIS A 63 5.15 -13.98 9.54
CA HIS A 63 6.23 -13.41 8.73
C HIS A 63 6.48 -11.94 9.04
N LEU A 64 5.43 -11.14 9.26
CA LEU A 64 5.58 -9.77 9.75
C LEU A 64 6.23 -9.73 11.15
N ALA A 65 5.72 -10.52 12.09
CA ALA A 65 6.21 -10.54 13.47
C ALA A 65 7.67 -10.99 13.58
N ASN A 66 8.11 -11.91 12.72
CA ASN A 66 9.49 -12.40 12.67
C ASN A 66 10.41 -11.55 11.78
N GLY A 67 9.90 -10.47 11.16
CA GLY A 67 10.67 -9.61 10.25
C GLY A 67 11.07 -10.27 8.93
N TRP A 68 10.42 -11.37 8.55
CA TRP A 68 10.61 -12.06 7.26
C TRP A 68 9.83 -11.40 6.13
N LEU A 69 8.75 -10.70 6.45
CA LEU A 69 8.02 -9.78 5.58
C LEU A 69 8.25 -8.36 6.09
N GLN A 70 8.67 -7.44 5.22
CA GLN A 70 9.06 -6.07 5.60
C GLN A 70 8.41 -5.03 4.68
N PHE A 71 8.06 -3.88 5.24
CA PHE A 71 7.59 -2.72 4.48
C PHE A 71 8.77 -1.80 4.19
N GLU A 72 9.08 -1.65 2.91
CA GLU A 72 10.25 -0.92 2.42
C GLU A 72 9.85 0.44 1.85
N ASN A 73 10.60 1.48 2.19
CA ASN A 73 10.30 2.85 1.79
C ASN A 73 10.99 3.20 0.46
N ALA A 74 10.21 3.41 -0.59
CA ALA A 74 10.72 3.87 -1.88
C ALA A 74 10.99 5.38 -1.92
N GLY A 75 10.35 6.18 -1.06
CA GLY A 75 10.46 7.64 -1.12
C GLY A 75 9.68 8.27 -2.28
N GLY A 76 8.46 7.76 -2.53
CA GLY A 76 7.57 8.18 -3.62
C GLY A 76 7.68 7.34 -4.91
N CYS A 77 6.64 7.36 -5.74
CA CYS A 77 6.56 6.57 -6.99
C CYS A 77 7.79 6.73 -7.89
N ALA A 78 8.27 7.97 -8.11
CA ALA A 78 9.42 8.24 -8.97
C ALA A 78 10.72 7.54 -8.52
N ASN A 79 10.81 7.20 -7.23
CA ASN A 79 11.98 6.55 -6.65
C ASN A 79 11.85 5.03 -6.50
N VAL A 80 10.66 4.45 -6.72
CA VAL A 80 10.45 2.99 -6.68
C VAL A 80 11.44 2.27 -7.59
N GLY A 81 11.67 2.79 -8.80
CA GLY A 81 12.62 2.19 -9.73
C GLY A 81 14.06 2.20 -9.21
N ASN A 82 14.51 3.34 -8.67
CA ASN A 82 15.84 3.47 -8.07
C ASN A 82 16.02 2.53 -6.88
N PHE A 83 14.98 2.37 -6.06
CA PHE A 83 14.98 1.45 -4.94
C PHE A 83 15.14 -0.01 -5.38
N ILE A 84 14.34 -0.46 -6.36
CA ILE A 84 14.42 -1.82 -6.91
C ILE A 84 15.81 -2.08 -7.49
N GLU A 85 16.36 -1.13 -8.25
CA GLU A 85 17.71 -1.26 -8.81
C GLU A 85 18.79 -1.33 -7.73
N GLY A 86 18.72 -0.47 -6.72
CA GLY A 86 19.64 -0.48 -5.58
C GLY A 86 19.61 -1.82 -4.83
N LYS A 87 18.41 -2.37 -4.59
CA LYS A 87 18.26 -3.72 -4.00
C LYS A 87 18.86 -4.79 -4.91
N MET A 88 18.57 -4.78 -6.21
CA MET A 88 19.15 -5.73 -7.17
C MET A 88 20.68 -5.68 -7.20
N GLN A 89 21.28 -4.48 -7.07
CA GLN A 89 22.73 -4.32 -7.04
C GLN A 89 23.39 -5.03 -5.85
N SER A 90 22.69 -5.17 -4.72
CA SER A 90 23.20 -5.93 -3.56
C SER A 90 23.43 -7.43 -3.87
N TYR A 91 22.84 -7.93 -4.96
CA TYR A 91 22.96 -9.32 -5.42
C TYR A 91 24.00 -9.50 -6.53
N ASN A 92 24.78 -8.46 -6.89
CA ASN A 92 25.76 -8.50 -7.99
C ASN A 92 26.82 -9.62 -7.85
N THR A 93 27.08 -10.08 -6.63
CA THR A 93 28.08 -11.11 -6.34
C THR A 93 27.52 -12.52 -6.34
N LEU A 94 26.20 -12.67 -6.54
CA LEU A 94 25.53 -13.97 -6.48
C LEU A 94 25.52 -14.68 -7.86
N PRO A 95 25.44 -16.03 -7.89
CA PRO A 95 25.62 -16.78 -9.13
C PRO A 95 24.51 -16.67 -10.18
N LYS A 96 23.28 -16.30 -9.80
CA LYS A 96 22.13 -16.14 -10.71
C LYS A 96 21.89 -14.67 -11.04
N GLU A 97 21.02 -14.42 -12.01
CA GLU A 97 20.52 -13.09 -12.31
C GLU A 97 19.93 -12.40 -11.06
N LYS A 98 20.22 -11.11 -10.90
CA LYS A 98 19.94 -10.33 -9.67
C LYS A 98 18.46 -10.34 -9.27
N HIS A 99 17.57 -10.26 -10.26
CA HIS A 99 16.12 -10.23 -10.04
C HIS A 99 15.59 -11.54 -9.43
N VAL A 100 16.29 -12.67 -9.61
CA VAL A 100 15.88 -13.97 -9.04
C VAL A 100 15.95 -13.98 -7.51
N TYR A 101 16.81 -13.14 -6.93
CA TYR A 101 16.98 -13.04 -5.48
C TYR A 101 16.03 -12.03 -4.83
N LEU A 102 15.46 -11.11 -5.62
CA LEU A 102 14.57 -10.07 -5.14
C LEU A 102 13.14 -10.60 -5.05
N ARG A 103 12.67 -10.86 -3.83
CA ARG A 103 11.28 -11.22 -3.55
C ARG A 103 10.54 -9.95 -3.12
N CYS A 104 9.90 -9.26 -4.06
CA CYS A 104 9.15 -8.06 -3.73
C CYS A 104 7.80 -7.95 -4.42
N TYR A 105 6.93 -7.16 -3.79
CA TYR A 105 5.66 -6.70 -4.33
C TYR A 105 5.58 -5.19 -4.15
N VAL A 106 5.28 -4.47 -5.22
CA VAL A 106 5.19 -3.00 -5.19
C VAL A 106 3.72 -2.62 -5.11
N ILE A 107 3.37 -1.71 -4.20
CA ILE A 107 2.02 -1.13 -4.12
C ILE A 107 2.17 0.39 -4.18
N VAL A 108 1.44 1.03 -5.09
CA VAL A 108 1.44 2.49 -5.28
C VAL A 108 0.01 3.03 -5.32
N ASP A 109 -0.12 4.30 -4.95
CA ASP A 109 -1.36 5.06 -5.08
C ASP A 109 -1.70 5.23 -6.58
N SER A 110 -2.98 5.44 -6.92
CA SER A 110 -3.35 5.75 -8.31
C SER A 110 -3.24 7.23 -8.64
N ASP A 111 -3.29 8.07 -7.61
CA ASP A 111 -3.42 9.54 -7.70
C ASP A 111 -4.63 10.03 -8.51
N LYS A 112 -5.56 9.14 -8.86
CA LYS A 112 -6.76 9.50 -9.62
C LYS A 112 -7.66 10.44 -8.82
N LYS A 113 -8.23 11.41 -9.52
CA LYS A 113 -9.21 12.40 -9.05
C LYS A 113 -10.64 11.98 -9.36
N HIS A 114 -10.82 11.02 -10.27
CA HIS A 114 -12.08 10.38 -10.62
C HIS A 114 -11.81 9.02 -11.30
N PRO A 115 -12.78 8.08 -11.36
CA PRO A 115 -12.51 6.70 -11.82
C PRO A 115 -12.08 6.62 -13.29
N ALA A 116 -12.66 7.48 -14.13
CA ALA A 116 -12.35 7.58 -15.56
C ALA A 116 -11.03 8.29 -15.88
N GLU A 117 -10.30 8.82 -14.88
CA GLU A 117 -9.04 9.51 -15.15
C GLU A 117 -8.02 8.48 -15.66
N PRO A 118 -7.36 8.73 -16.80
CA PRO A 118 -6.34 7.84 -17.29
C PRO A 118 -5.21 7.75 -16.26
N ARG A 119 -4.66 6.56 -16.12
CA ARG A 119 -3.46 6.35 -15.32
C ARG A 119 -2.32 7.20 -15.88
N LYS A 120 -1.48 7.75 -15.00
CA LYS A 120 -0.27 8.49 -15.40
C LYS A 120 0.71 7.58 -16.15
N HIS A 121 1.35 8.13 -17.19
CA HIS A 121 2.31 7.40 -18.02
C HIS A 121 3.50 6.82 -17.24
N GLU A 122 3.93 7.48 -16.16
CA GLU A 122 5.03 7.01 -15.31
C GLU A 122 4.79 5.61 -14.72
N TYR A 123 3.53 5.28 -14.41
CA TYR A 123 3.17 3.97 -13.92
C TYR A 123 3.23 2.90 -15.02
N ASP A 124 2.87 3.24 -16.26
CA ASP A 124 3.00 2.32 -17.40
C ASP A 124 4.47 1.97 -17.66
N LEU A 125 5.35 2.99 -17.58
CA LEU A 125 6.80 2.80 -17.70
C LEU A 125 7.34 1.92 -16.57
N LEU A 126 6.87 2.13 -15.33
CA LEU A 126 7.27 1.33 -14.18
C LEU A 126 6.87 -0.15 -14.37
N ILE A 127 5.61 -0.41 -14.75
CA ILE A 127 5.10 -1.76 -15.02
C ILE A 127 5.87 -2.42 -16.16
N ALA A 128 6.07 -1.72 -17.28
CA ALA A 128 6.79 -2.28 -18.42
C ALA A 128 8.25 -2.62 -18.05
N LYS A 129 8.92 -1.73 -17.32
CA LYS A 129 10.32 -1.91 -16.92
C LYS A 129 10.52 -3.12 -16.01
N TYR A 130 9.65 -3.31 -15.01
CA TYR A 130 9.82 -4.35 -13.99
C TYR A 130 9.01 -5.63 -14.23
N GLY A 131 8.03 -5.60 -15.14
CA GLY A 131 7.25 -6.77 -15.54
C GLY A 131 8.10 -7.88 -16.18
N HIS A 132 9.13 -7.52 -16.97
CA HIS A 132 10.06 -8.50 -17.55
C HIS A 132 10.93 -9.21 -16.50
N PHE A 133 11.07 -8.64 -15.30
CA PHE A 133 11.74 -9.27 -14.16
C PHE A 133 10.79 -10.06 -13.27
N ASN A 134 9.53 -10.20 -13.67
CA ASN A 134 8.47 -10.83 -12.88
C ASN A 134 8.30 -10.18 -11.50
N ILE A 135 8.53 -8.86 -11.40
CA ILE A 135 8.29 -8.08 -10.19
C ILE A 135 6.86 -7.54 -10.26
N PRO A 136 5.93 -8.04 -9.42
CA PRO A 136 4.55 -7.60 -9.45
C PRO A 136 4.41 -6.16 -8.91
N ILE A 137 3.69 -5.34 -9.67
CA ILE A 137 3.35 -3.96 -9.31
C ILE A 137 1.83 -3.83 -9.30
N HIS A 138 1.30 -3.37 -8.17
CA HIS A 138 -0.11 -3.11 -7.96
C HIS A 138 -0.35 -1.62 -7.80
N ILE A 139 -1.27 -1.10 -8.61
CA ILE A 139 -1.73 0.28 -8.52
C ILE A 139 -3.12 0.21 -7.92
N LEU A 140 -3.31 0.89 -6.80
CA LEU A 140 -4.58 0.86 -6.09
C LEU A 140 -5.72 1.37 -6.99
N GLU A 141 -6.95 0.86 -6.85
CA GLU A 141 -8.07 1.39 -7.65
C GLU A 141 -8.48 2.80 -7.19
N LYS A 142 -8.46 3.03 -5.86
CA LYS A 142 -8.74 4.32 -5.23
C LYS A 142 -7.60 5.30 -5.38
N ARG A 143 -7.86 6.57 -5.09
CA ARG A 143 -6.85 7.64 -5.15
C ARG A 143 -5.59 7.28 -4.38
N SER A 144 -5.73 6.99 -3.09
CA SER A 144 -4.61 6.63 -2.22
C SER A 144 -5.01 5.65 -1.11
N MET A 145 -4.02 5.13 -0.37
CA MET A 145 -4.24 4.23 0.76
C MET A 145 -5.18 4.79 1.82
N GLU A 146 -5.15 6.10 2.08
CA GLU A 146 -6.05 6.75 3.04
C GLU A 146 -7.53 6.61 2.64
N ASN A 147 -7.83 6.53 1.33
CA ASN A 147 -9.19 6.33 0.83
C ASN A 147 -9.73 4.92 1.12
N TYR A 148 -8.92 3.97 1.60
CA TYR A 148 -9.43 2.66 2.04
C TYR A 148 -9.96 2.66 3.46
N LEU A 149 -9.80 3.76 4.22
CA LEU A 149 -10.33 3.83 5.58
C LEU A 149 -11.86 3.62 5.55
N PRO A 150 -12.40 2.64 6.30
CA PRO A 150 -13.83 2.42 6.34
C PRO A 150 -14.62 3.59 6.94
N ILE A 151 -15.83 3.82 6.43
CA ILE A 151 -16.70 4.91 6.91
C ILE A 151 -17.05 4.72 8.39
N GLU A 152 -17.13 3.47 8.82
CA GLU A 152 -17.36 3.04 10.20
C GLU A 152 -16.24 3.49 11.15
N ALA A 153 -15.06 3.85 10.66
CA ALA A 153 -13.98 4.40 11.48
C ALA A 153 -14.16 5.90 11.79
N TYR A 154 -14.85 6.66 10.95
CA TYR A 154 -14.98 8.12 11.07
C TYR A 154 -15.66 8.62 12.35
N PRO A 155 -16.67 7.94 12.93
CA PRO A 155 -17.23 8.33 14.23
C PRO A 155 -16.20 8.40 15.36
N PHE A 156 -15.09 7.66 15.25
CA PHE A 156 -13.99 7.67 16.23
C PHE A 156 -12.97 8.80 15.97
N LEU A 157 -13.13 9.57 14.89
CA LEU A 157 -12.21 10.62 14.47
C LEU A 157 -12.66 12.04 14.83
N THR A 158 -13.75 12.18 15.58
CA THR A 158 -14.34 13.49 15.96
C THR A 158 -13.39 14.37 16.79
N ARG A 159 -12.32 13.81 17.36
CA ARG A 159 -11.24 14.57 18.02
C ARG A 159 -10.25 15.20 17.04
N TYR A 160 -10.18 14.69 15.82
CA TYR A 160 -9.23 15.11 14.78
C TYR A 160 -9.91 15.85 13.63
N MET A 161 -11.22 15.64 13.45
CA MET A 161 -12.01 16.12 12.33
C MET A 161 -13.33 16.66 12.86
N SER A 162 -13.79 17.78 12.32
CA SER A 162 -15.06 18.37 12.76
C SER A 162 -16.25 17.48 12.35
N GLN A 163 -17.31 17.47 13.17
CA GLN A 163 -18.52 16.74 12.82
C GLN A 163 -19.13 17.23 11.50
N VAL A 164 -19.07 18.54 11.25
CA VAL A 164 -19.53 19.16 9.99
C VAL A 164 -18.76 18.61 8.78
N PHE A 165 -17.45 18.41 8.90
CA PHE A 165 -16.68 17.75 7.86
C PHE A 165 -17.12 16.30 7.67
N ILE A 166 -17.25 15.53 8.76
CA ILE A 166 -17.63 14.12 8.70
C ILE A 166 -18.99 13.95 8.02
N ASP A 167 -19.97 14.80 8.35
CA ASP A 167 -21.30 14.74 7.77
C ASP A 167 -21.28 15.10 6.27
N ALA A 168 -20.54 16.16 5.89
CA ALA A 168 -20.36 16.52 4.49
C ALA A 168 -19.65 15.40 3.70
N PHE A 169 -18.62 14.79 4.29
CA PHE A 169 -17.87 13.68 3.69
C PHE A 169 -18.76 12.44 3.50
N ARG A 170 -19.57 12.09 4.49
CA ARG A 170 -20.52 10.96 4.44
C ARG A 170 -21.70 11.18 3.49
N SER A 171 -21.96 12.42 3.08
CA SER A 171 -22.97 12.73 2.07
C SER A 171 -22.54 12.36 0.64
N MET A 172 -21.25 12.13 0.41
CA MET A 172 -20.73 11.70 -0.88
C MET A 172 -21.10 10.24 -1.17
N THR A 173 -21.23 9.90 -2.44
CA THR A 173 -21.38 8.50 -2.87
C THR A 173 -20.10 7.71 -2.59
N PRO A 174 -20.16 6.37 -2.47
CA PRO A 174 -18.97 5.55 -2.26
C PRO A 174 -17.87 5.78 -3.30
N ILE A 175 -18.24 5.95 -4.57
CA ILE A 175 -17.28 6.22 -5.66
C ILE A 175 -16.63 7.59 -5.48
N GLN A 176 -17.38 8.64 -5.13
CA GLN A 176 -16.82 9.97 -4.88
C GLN A 176 -15.81 9.96 -3.72
N ILE A 177 -16.10 9.19 -2.66
CA ILE A 177 -15.21 9.06 -1.51
C ILE A 177 -13.87 8.42 -1.91
N ASP A 178 -13.88 7.48 -2.83
CA ASP A 178 -12.68 6.76 -3.26
C ASP A 178 -11.66 7.64 -3.99
N PHE A 179 -12.10 8.76 -4.58
CA PHE A 179 -11.23 9.68 -5.32
C PHE A 179 -11.05 11.05 -4.66
N TYR A 180 -11.65 11.25 -3.49
CA TYR A 180 -11.56 12.50 -2.75
C TYR A 180 -10.18 12.67 -2.12
N ASN A 181 -9.59 13.86 -2.24
CA ASN A 181 -8.33 14.17 -1.59
C ASN A 181 -8.56 14.46 -0.10
N LEU A 182 -8.36 13.48 0.77
CA LEU A 182 -8.58 13.64 2.21
C LEU A 182 -7.67 14.70 2.86
N GLN A 183 -6.49 14.94 2.28
CA GLN A 183 -5.53 15.91 2.82
C GLN A 183 -5.88 17.34 2.42
N HIS A 184 -6.12 17.58 1.12
CA HIS A 184 -6.24 18.92 0.56
C HIS A 184 -7.64 19.26 0.05
N GLY A 185 -8.57 18.31 0.09
CA GLY A 185 -9.93 18.48 -0.39
C GLY A 185 -9.99 18.89 -1.85
N PHE A 186 -10.70 19.99 -2.11
CA PHE A 186 -10.78 20.62 -3.42
C PHE A 186 -9.74 21.74 -3.60
N GLU A 187 -8.68 21.76 -2.80
CA GLU A 187 -7.61 22.78 -2.85
C GLU A 187 -8.15 24.21 -2.65
N GLY A 188 -9.16 24.36 -1.79
CA GLY A 188 -9.84 25.63 -1.54
C GLY A 188 -10.74 26.12 -2.69
N LYS A 189 -10.89 25.33 -3.77
CA LYS A 189 -11.66 25.73 -4.96
C LYS A 189 -13.16 25.55 -4.76
N THR A 190 -13.93 26.48 -5.31
CA THR A 190 -15.37 26.31 -5.52
C THR A 190 -15.63 25.44 -6.75
N ARG A 191 -16.87 24.95 -6.92
CA ARG A 191 -17.26 24.12 -8.07
C ARG A 191 -16.90 24.73 -9.42
N ALA A 192 -17.08 26.04 -9.56
CA ALA A 192 -16.79 26.77 -10.81
C ALA A 192 -15.29 26.82 -11.16
N LEU A 193 -14.40 26.58 -10.19
CA LEU A 193 -12.95 26.59 -10.35
C LEU A 193 -12.34 25.18 -10.44
N LEU A 194 -13.17 24.14 -10.35
CA LEU A 194 -12.73 22.76 -10.53
C LEU A 194 -12.52 22.44 -12.01
N ASP A 195 -11.62 21.49 -12.27
CA ASP A 195 -11.56 20.84 -13.58
C ASP A 195 -12.93 20.24 -13.93
N VAL A 196 -13.34 20.34 -15.20
CA VAL A 196 -14.67 19.95 -15.66
C VAL A 196 -14.99 18.48 -15.31
N THR A 197 -14.01 17.59 -15.43
CA THR A 197 -14.20 16.15 -15.14
C THR A 197 -14.35 15.90 -13.65
N VAL A 198 -13.62 16.64 -12.82
CA VAL A 198 -13.74 16.61 -11.36
C VAL A 198 -15.09 17.19 -10.93
N ALA A 199 -15.48 18.36 -11.46
CA ALA A 199 -16.76 18.98 -11.18
C ALA A 199 -17.94 18.06 -11.52
N ALA A 200 -17.85 17.36 -12.65
CA ALA A 200 -18.83 16.37 -13.08
C ALA A 200 -18.86 15.15 -12.14
N HIS A 201 -17.70 14.65 -11.70
CA HIS A 201 -17.63 13.52 -10.77
C HIS A 201 -18.30 13.83 -9.42
N TYR A 202 -18.13 15.06 -8.92
CA TYR A 202 -18.75 15.54 -7.67
C TYR A 202 -20.06 16.31 -7.89
N ALA A 203 -20.78 16.09 -8.99
CA ALA A 203 -21.99 16.85 -9.34
C ALA A 203 -23.13 16.70 -8.31
N THR A 204 -23.21 15.57 -7.60
CA THR A 204 -24.25 15.32 -6.59
C THR A 204 -23.94 15.91 -5.22
N VAL A 205 -22.72 16.41 -5.00
CA VAL A 205 -22.36 17.09 -3.74
C VAL A 205 -22.97 18.49 -3.77
N SER A 206 -23.65 18.93 -2.71
CA SER A 206 -24.16 20.31 -2.66
C SER A 206 -23.01 21.32 -2.61
N ASP A 207 -23.22 22.56 -3.08
CA ASP A 207 -22.19 23.59 -3.00
C ASP A 207 -21.82 23.94 -1.54
N ALA A 208 -22.78 23.82 -0.61
CA ALA A 208 -22.53 23.96 0.81
C ALA A 208 -21.57 22.87 1.33
N ASN A 209 -21.79 21.60 0.96
CA ASN A 209 -20.89 20.51 1.35
C ASN A 209 -19.54 20.62 0.64
N LEU A 210 -19.52 21.04 -0.63
CA LEU A 210 -18.28 21.27 -1.36
C LEU A 210 -17.42 22.34 -0.68
N ALA A 211 -18.03 23.43 -0.20
CA ALA A 211 -17.33 24.48 0.55
C ALA A 211 -16.73 23.95 1.86
N ILE A 212 -17.45 23.10 2.59
CA ILE A 212 -16.93 22.42 3.80
C ILE A 212 -15.73 21.52 3.46
N LEU A 213 -15.85 20.76 2.37
CA LEU A 213 -14.83 19.81 1.90
C LEU A 213 -13.67 20.50 1.16
N ALA A 214 -13.70 21.81 0.96
CA ALA A 214 -12.75 22.51 0.09
C ALA A 214 -11.30 22.39 0.57
N ASN A 215 -11.08 22.35 1.89
CA ASN A 215 -9.74 22.35 2.49
C ASN A 215 -9.28 20.98 3.01
N GLY A 216 -10.02 19.92 2.71
CA GLY A 216 -9.71 18.58 3.20
C GLY A 216 -10.12 18.37 4.66
N SER A 217 -9.60 17.30 5.25
CA SER A 217 -9.98 16.80 6.58
C SER A 217 -9.60 17.70 7.75
N GLY A 218 -8.62 18.59 7.56
CA GLY A 218 -8.06 19.42 8.64
C GLY A 218 -7.18 18.67 9.64
N VAL A 219 -6.87 17.39 9.40
CA VAL A 219 -5.99 16.61 10.29
C VAL A 219 -4.56 17.14 10.19
N GLY A 220 -4.04 17.62 11.33
CA GLY A 220 -2.66 18.08 11.45
C GLY A 220 -1.67 16.94 11.21
N ASN A 221 -0.54 17.23 10.54
CA ASN A 221 0.44 16.22 10.12
C ASN A 221 -0.22 15.03 9.39
N PHE A 222 -1.17 15.32 8.49
CA PHE A 222 -2.03 14.34 7.83
C PHE A 222 -1.31 13.05 7.44
N LYS A 223 -0.18 13.16 6.74
CA LYS A 223 0.56 12.00 6.22
C LYS A 223 1.11 11.08 7.32
N SER A 224 1.43 11.58 8.51
CA SER A 224 1.88 10.74 9.62
C SER A 224 0.77 10.33 10.58
N GLU A 225 -0.31 11.11 10.70
CA GLU A 225 -1.38 10.83 11.66
C GLU A 225 -2.55 10.06 11.07
N PHE A 226 -3.01 10.42 9.87
CA PHE A 226 -4.20 9.82 9.27
C PHE A 226 -4.08 8.30 9.06
N PRO A 227 -2.94 7.76 8.58
CA PRO A 227 -2.83 6.31 8.38
C PRO A 227 -2.99 5.48 9.65
N LYS A 228 -2.66 6.04 10.82
CA LYS A 228 -2.85 5.35 12.12
C LYS A 228 -4.31 5.01 12.39
N PHE A 229 -5.25 5.73 11.78
CA PHE A 229 -6.68 5.44 11.90
C PHE A 229 -7.07 4.08 11.32
N MET A 230 -6.21 3.44 10.51
CA MET A 230 -6.38 2.06 10.07
C MET A 230 -6.35 1.05 11.24
N THR A 231 -5.94 1.47 12.43
CA THR A 231 -5.93 0.64 13.65
C THR A 231 -7.20 0.78 14.50
N ASN A 232 -8.13 1.66 14.13
CA ASN A 232 -9.33 1.95 14.91
C ASN A 232 -10.36 0.82 14.89
N HIS A 233 -11.28 0.82 15.86
CA HIS A 233 -12.34 -0.17 16.00
C HIS A 233 -13.31 -0.29 14.80
N GLY A 234 -13.47 0.78 14.02
CA GLY A 234 -14.26 0.75 12.79
C GLY A 234 -13.59 -0.01 11.63
N VAL A 235 -12.33 -0.42 11.79
CA VAL A 235 -11.58 -1.19 10.80
C VAL A 235 -11.66 -2.67 11.15
N HIS A 236 -12.37 -3.42 10.32
CA HIS A 236 -12.55 -4.86 10.46
C HIS A 236 -12.83 -5.49 9.10
N ARG A 237 -12.85 -6.83 9.04
CA ARG A 237 -13.03 -7.59 7.79
C ARG A 237 -14.19 -7.08 6.95
N GLN A 238 -15.37 -7.01 7.56
CA GLN A 238 -16.58 -6.60 6.84
C GLN A 238 -16.52 -5.14 6.36
N SER A 239 -15.95 -4.22 7.14
CA SER A 239 -15.91 -2.81 6.75
C SER A 239 -14.90 -2.59 5.63
N LEU A 240 -13.76 -3.30 5.62
CA LEU A 240 -12.81 -3.30 4.49
C LEU A 240 -13.42 -3.87 3.20
N ILE A 241 -14.12 -5.02 3.29
CA ILE A 241 -14.82 -5.61 2.12
C ILE A 241 -15.90 -4.67 1.58
N SER A 242 -16.69 -4.06 2.47
CA SER A 242 -17.69 -3.07 2.07
C SER A 242 -17.07 -1.87 1.35
N ARG A 243 -15.81 -1.51 1.65
CA ARG A 243 -15.11 -0.41 0.97
C ARG A 243 -14.70 -0.75 -0.46
N THR A 244 -14.53 -2.01 -0.83
CA THR A 244 -14.17 -2.41 -2.19
C THR A 244 -15.34 -3.00 -2.98
N ALA A 245 -16.48 -3.29 -2.35
CA ALA A 245 -17.62 -3.97 -2.97
C ALA A 245 -18.14 -3.34 -4.28
N HIS A 246 -18.02 -2.02 -4.44
CA HIS A 246 -18.47 -1.28 -5.63
C HIS A 246 -17.36 -0.98 -6.65
N GLN A 247 -16.12 -1.42 -6.38
CA GLN A 247 -15.00 -1.28 -7.30
C GLN A 247 -15.12 -2.19 -8.52
N ASN A 248 -14.31 -1.91 -9.55
CA ASN A 248 -14.17 -2.79 -10.70
C ASN A 248 -13.52 -4.13 -10.31
N ASP A 249 -12.57 -4.12 -9.37
CA ASP A 249 -12.10 -5.31 -8.67
C ASP A 249 -12.56 -5.29 -7.20
N PRO A 250 -13.72 -5.91 -6.87
CA PRO A 250 -14.18 -6.03 -5.49
C PRO A 250 -13.25 -6.84 -4.59
N GLN A 251 -12.39 -7.68 -5.16
CA GLN A 251 -11.46 -8.56 -4.45
C GLN A 251 -10.03 -7.99 -4.39
N GLU A 252 -9.84 -6.70 -4.68
CA GLU A 252 -8.51 -6.08 -4.74
C GLU A 252 -7.68 -6.34 -3.48
N LEU A 253 -8.28 -6.19 -2.29
CA LEU A 253 -7.57 -6.40 -1.02
C LEU A 253 -7.21 -7.87 -0.79
N GLU A 254 -8.08 -8.80 -1.14
CA GLU A 254 -7.77 -10.23 -1.14
C GLU A 254 -6.69 -10.60 -2.18
N ASN A 255 -6.68 -9.93 -3.33
CA ASN A 255 -5.70 -10.13 -4.38
C ASN A 255 -4.32 -9.64 -3.95
N ILE A 256 -4.24 -8.50 -3.24
CA ILE A 256 -3.01 -8.01 -2.59
C ILE A 256 -2.46 -9.06 -1.61
N ILE A 257 -3.32 -9.62 -0.74
CA ILE A 257 -2.91 -10.68 0.20
C ILE A 257 -2.34 -11.89 -0.53
N LYS A 258 -3.07 -12.41 -1.53
CA LYS A 258 -2.64 -13.57 -2.31
C LYS A 258 -1.32 -13.30 -3.03
N ALA A 259 -1.10 -12.08 -3.52
CA ALA A 259 0.14 -11.69 -4.17
C ALA A 259 1.32 -11.73 -3.20
N ILE A 260 1.16 -11.20 -1.99
CA ILE A 260 2.19 -11.25 -0.94
C ILE A 260 2.43 -12.70 -0.49
N GLU A 261 1.38 -13.50 -0.30
CA GLU A 261 1.51 -14.90 0.13
C GLU A 261 2.24 -15.78 -0.89
N LYS A 262 2.08 -15.52 -2.19
CA LYS A 262 2.83 -16.21 -3.25
C LYS A 262 4.33 -15.94 -3.17
N LEU A 263 4.73 -14.83 -2.55
CA LEU A 263 6.13 -14.50 -2.37
C LEU A 263 6.74 -15.15 -1.14
N LEU A 264 5.95 -15.63 -0.17
CA LEU A 264 6.41 -16.29 1.06
C LEU A 264 6.83 -17.75 0.82
#